data_AF-A0A847PMA3-F1
#
_entry.id   AF-A0A847PMA3-F1
#
_cell.length_a   1.000
_cell.length_b   1.000
_cell.length_c   1.000
_cell.angle_alpha   90.00
_cell.angle_beta   90.00
_cell.angle_gamma   90.00
#
_symmetry.space_group_name_H-M   'P 1'
#
loop_
_entity.id
_entity.type
_entity.pdbx_description
1 polymer ?
#
loop_
_entity_poly.entity_id
_entity_poly.type
_entity_poly.pdbx_seq_one_letter_code
_entity_poly.pdbx_strand_id
1 'polypeptide(L)'
;MKEKKTTAKEEIIGQNESVIGKENASKDDNLKEYEEFTVAMALVDALPVLFFAGSGIIVSTALAGTGHTFWIVLTGALLITLGGFCKVLWKLLLGLDKGDVKVFNKVFVPFMAGGFFITLAGVIFGTFKKTICWASALKSVTSIPAVFFFILGFIGMGFMILYRKKYDRETFRTDAKKNWIAQFTNLFAQGMIFLGFLFAKLFK
;
A
#
# COMPACT_ATOMS: atom_id res chain seq x y z
N MET A 1 -54.38 43.13 6.04
CA MET A 1 -53.85 41.94 6.75
C MET A 1 -53.41 40.77 5.85
N LYS A 2 -53.82 40.68 4.57
CA LYS A 2 -53.36 39.61 3.66
C LYS A 2 -51.96 39.84 3.06
N GLU A 3 -51.55 41.07 2.76
CA GLU A 3 -50.23 41.35 2.14
C GLU A 3 -49.03 41.00 3.02
N LYS A 4 -49.06 41.31 4.32
CA LYS A 4 -47.95 41.00 5.25
C LYS A 4 -47.65 39.51 5.41
N LYS A 5 -48.63 38.62 5.12
CA LYS A 5 -48.44 37.17 5.19
C LYS A 5 -47.75 36.60 3.94
N THR A 6 -47.84 37.28 2.80
CA THR A 6 -47.21 36.85 1.54
C THR A 6 -45.71 37.11 1.58
N THR A 7 -45.30 38.30 2.00
CA THR A 7 -43.89 38.71 2.06
C THR A 7 -43.06 37.85 3.02
N ALA A 8 -43.62 37.52 4.19
CA ALA A 8 -42.96 36.64 5.16
C ALA A 8 -42.80 35.20 4.66
N LYS A 9 -43.68 34.74 3.76
CA LYS A 9 -43.61 33.39 3.20
C LYS A 9 -42.55 33.29 2.10
N GLU A 10 -42.37 34.35 1.31
CA GLU A 10 -41.34 34.44 0.26
C GLU A 10 -39.93 34.55 0.85
N GLU A 11 -39.74 35.31 1.94
CA GLU A 11 -38.44 35.39 2.64
C GLU A 11 -37.99 34.03 3.20
N ILE A 12 -38.91 33.24 3.78
CA ILE A 12 -38.60 31.92 4.35
C ILE A 12 -38.21 30.92 3.25
N ILE A 13 -38.85 30.99 2.08
CA ILE A 13 -38.54 30.13 0.93
C ILE A 13 -37.14 30.47 0.39
N GLY A 14 -36.84 31.76 0.18
CA GLY A 14 -35.51 32.19 -0.27
C GLY A 14 -34.39 31.85 0.71
N GLN A 15 -34.66 31.93 2.02
CA GLN A 15 -33.70 31.49 3.04
C GLN A 15 -33.44 29.98 2.97
N ASN A 16 -34.48 29.15 2.86
CA ASN A 16 -34.34 27.70 2.74
C ASN A 16 -33.58 27.29 1.46
N GLU A 17 -33.88 27.91 0.31
CA GLU A 17 -33.16 27.61 -0.94
C GLU A 17 -31.68 28.00 -0.86
N SER A 18 -31.34 29.12 -0.19
CA SER A 18 -29.94 29.53 0.01
C SER A 18 -29.16 28.59 0.94
N VAL A 19 -29.83 28.03 1.96
CA VAL A 19 -29.23 27.06 2.89
C VAL A 19 -29.01 25.72 2.18
N ILE A 20 -30.01 25.24 1.45
CA ILE A 20 -29.92 24.00 0.66
C ILE A 20 -28.83 24.12 -0.42
N GLY A 21 -28.73 25.26 -1.09
CA GLY A 21 -27.67 25.52 -2.09
C GLY A 21 -26.26 25.50 -1.48
N LYS A 22 -26.06 26.07 -0.29
CA LYS A 22 -24.78 26.02 0.43
C LYS A 22 -24.46 24.62 0.95
N GLU A 23 -25.45 23.90 1.43
CA GLU A 23 -25.28 22.53 1.93
C GLU A 23 -24.90 21.57 0.80
N ASN A 24 -25.57 21.70 -0.36
CA ASN A 24 -25.27 20.93 -1.57
C ASN A 24 -23.90 21.28 -2.16
N ALA A 25 -23.54 22.57 -2.24
CA ALA A 25 -22.22 22.98 -2.71
C ALA A 25 -21.09 22.47 -1.79
N SER A 26 -21.30 22.51 -0.46
CA SER A 26 -20.32 21.95 0.47
C SER A 26 -20.23 20.42 0.34
N LYS A 27 -21.35 19.72 0.09
CA LYS A 27 -21.35 18.27 -0.15
C LYS A 27 -20.58 17.91 -1.42
N ASP A 28 -20.77 18.67 -2.50
CA ASP A 28 -20.09 18.45 -3.77
C ASP A 28 -18.58 18.70 -3.68
N ASP A 29 -18.15 19.75 -2.97
CA ASP A 29 -16.72 20.01 -2.73
C ASP A 29 -16.08 18.95 -1.83
N ASN A 30 -16.78 18.52 -0.77
CA ASN A 30 -16.30 17.44 0.08
C ASN A 30 -16.20 16.12 -0.71
N LEU A 31 -17.19 15.79 -1.55
CA LEU A 31 -17.17 14.60 -2.40
C LEU A 31 -15.99 14.60 -3.38
N LYS A 32 -15.70 15.74 -4.01
CA LYS A 32 -14.53 15.89 -4.90
C LYS A 32 -13.20 15.73 -4.15
N GLU A 33 -13.10 16.25 -2.92
CA GLU A 33 -11.92 16.06 -2.07
C GLU A 33 -11.73 14.58 -1.70
N TYR A 34 -12.79 13.80 -1.46
CA TYR A 34 -12.68 12.36 -1.17
C TYR A 34 -12.33 11.51 -2.41
N GLU A 35 -12.79 11.89 -3.60
CA GLU A 35 -12.52 11.18 -4.85
C GLU A 35 -11.10 11.39 -5.38
N GLU A 36 -10.61 12.64 -5.45
CA GLU A 36 -9.24 12.94 -5.87
C GLU A 36 -8.20 12.28 -4.95
N PHE A 37 -8.51 12.20 -3.65
CA PHE A 37 -7.67 11.55 -2.67
C PHE A 37 -7.59 10.04 -2.86
N THR A 38 -8.58 9.39 -3.48
CA THR A 38 -8.60 7.92 -3.59
C THR A 38 -7.79 7.42 -4.79
N VAL A 39 -7.88 8.10 -5.95
CA VAL A 39 -7.14 7.72 -7.17
C VAL A 39 -5.64 7.98 -7.01
N ALA A 40 -5.25 9.18 -6.57
CA ALA A 40 -3.83 9.50 -6.35
C ALA A 40 -3.20 8.58 -5.29
N MET A 41 -3.95 8.25 -4.24
CA MET A 41 -3.49 7.34 -3.19
C MET A 41 -3.35 5.90 -3.68
N ALA A 42 -4.15 5.46 -4.65
CA ALA A 42 -3.99 4.16 -5.30
C ALA A 42 -2.69 4.12 -6.13
N LEU A 43 -2.38 5.18 -6.87
CA LEU A 43 -1.16 5.29 -7.67
C LEU A 43 0.10 5.29 -6.80
N VAL A 44 0.07 6.04 -5.68
CA VAL A 44 1.17 6.03 -4.70
C VAL A 44 1.36 4.66 -4.06
N ASP A 45 0.30 3.85 -3.96
CA ASP A 45 0.36 2.47 -3.50
C ASP A 45 0.97 1.49 -4.51
N ALA A 46 0.96 1.83 -5.80
CA ALA A 46 1.54 0.99 -6.86
C ALA A 46 3.07 0.96 -6.78
N LEU A 47 3.69 2.08 -6.42
CA LEU A 47 5.15 2.19 -6.28
C LEU A 47 5.75 1.20 -5.26
N PRO A 48 5.24 1.09 -4.01
CA PRO A 48 5.68 0.07 -3.07
C PRO A 48 5.56 -1.35 -3.66
N VAL A 49 4.47 -1.66 -4.38
CA VAL A 49 4.26 -2.98 -5.03
C VAL A 49 5.34 -3.26 -6.07
N LEU A 50 5.73 -2.26 -6.87
CA LEU A 50 6.81 -2.39 -7.85
C LEU A 50 8.18 -2.59 -7.16
N PHE A 51 8.47 -1.85 -6.09
CA PHE A 51 9.69 -2.04 -5.30
C PHE A 51 9.75 -3.43 -4.65
N PHE A 52 8.62 -3.93 -4.17
CA PHE A 52 8.52 -5.29 -3.67
C PHE A 52 8.79 -6.31 -4.77
N ALA A 53 8.18 -6.15 -5.95
CA ALA A 53 8.39 -7.02 -7.10
C ALA A 53 9.87 -7.07 -7.51
N GLY A 54 10.52 -5.90 -7.63
CA GLY A 54 11.94 -5.80 -7.92
C GLY A 54 12.81 -6.47 -6.85
N SER A 55 12.50 -6.24 -5.57
CA SER A 55 13.19 -6.91 -4.45
C SER A 55 13.04 -8.42 -4.52
N GLY A 56 11.84 -8.91 -4.84
CA GLY A 56 11.56 -10.34 -5.00
C GLY A 56 12.38 -10.98 -6.12
N ILE A 57 12.53 -10.30 -7.25
CA ILE A 57 13.36 -10.76 -8.38
C ILE A 57 14.84 -10.82 -7.97
N ILE A 58 15.36 -9.76 -7.33
CA ILE A 58 16.75 -9.73 -6.85
C ILE A 58 17.00 -10.86 -5.84
N VAL A 59 16.09 -11.04 -4.88
CA VAL A 59 16.19 -12.12 -3.88
C VAL A 59 16.14 -13.48 -4.55
N SER A 60 15.21 -13.70 -5.47
CA SER A 60 15.07 -15.00 -6.17
C SER A 60 16.34 -15.32 -6.95
N THR A 61 16.83 -14.38 -7.76
CA THR A 61 18.03 -14.59 -8.58
C THR A 61 19.31 -14.74 -7.76
N ALA A 62 19.51 -13.89 -6.76
CA ALA A 62 20.80 -13.78 -6.09
C ALA A 62 20.93 -14.68 -4.84
N LEU A 63 19.83 -14.96 -4.13
CA LEU A 63 19.85 -15.88 -2.98
C LEU A 63 19.56 -17.32 -3.38
N ALA A 64 18.64 -17.55 -4.32
CA ALA A 64 18.15 -18.90 -4.63
C ALA A 64 18.77 -19.56 -5.88
N GLY A 65 19.60 -18.83 -6.63
CA GLY A 65 20.34 -19.37 -7.79
C GLY A 65 19.43 -19.71 -8.98
N THR A 66 19.71 -20.83 -9.67
CA THR A 66 19.00 -21.25 -10.90
C THR A 66 18.19 -22.55 -10.74
N GLY A 67 17.96 -23.02 -9.51
CA GLY A 67 17.31 -24.31 -9.22
C GLY A 67 15.84 -24.23 -8.78
N HIS A 68 15.32 -25.30 -8.17
CA HIS A 68 13.95 -25.32 -7.64
C HIS A 68 13.69 -24.24 -6.59
N THR A 69 14.69 -23.90 -5.79
CA THR A 69 14.62 -22.81 -4.80
C THR A 69 14.26 -21.48 -5.46
N PHE A 70 14.83 -21.19 -6.62
CA PHE A 70 14.55 -19.96 -7.39
C PHE A 70 13.07 -19.87 -7.74
N TRP A 71 12.52 -20.93 -8.34
CA TRP A 71 11.12 -20.94 -8.78
C TRP A 71 10.14 -20.84 -7.62
N ILE A 72 10.43 -21.45 -6.47
CA ILE A 72 9.57 -21.36 -5.29
C ILE A 72 9.56 -19.92 -4.73
N VAL A 73 10.75 -19.32 -4.54
CA VAL A 73 10.88 -17.95 -4.03
C VAL A 73 10.25 -16.95 -5.01
N LEU A 74 10.49 -17.11 -6.32
CA LEU A 74 9.92 -16.25 -7.35
C LEU A 74 8.39 -16.35 -7.40
N THR A 75 7.84 -17.56 -7.34
CA THR A 75 6.38 -17.76 -7.37
C THR A 75 5.72 -17.11 -6.15
N GLY A 76 6.33 -17.26 -4.97
CA GLY A 76 5.86 -16.59 -3.76
C GLY A 76 5.89 -15.06 -3.91
N ALA A 77 7.00 -14.50 -4.40
CA ALA A 77 7.14 -13.06 -4.64
C ALA A 77 6.14 -12.53 -5.68
N LEU A 78 5.90 -13.28 -6.77
CA LEU A 78 4.91 -12.95 -7.79
C LEU A 78 3.49 -12.95 -7.21
N LEU A 79 3.16 -13.92 -6.35
CA LEU A 79 1.83 -14.00 -5.73
C LEU A 79 1.58 -12.82 -4.76
N ILE A 80 2.59 -12.42 -4.00
CA ILE A 80 2.51 -11.21 -3.16
C ILE A 80 2.32 -9.97 -4.02
N THR A 81 3.10 -9.85 -5.10
CA THR A 81 3.04 -8.73 -6.03
C THR A 81 1.65 -8.64 -6.68
N LEU A 82 1.08 -9.78 -7.11
CA LEU A 82 -0.26 -9.86 -7.67
C LEU A 82 -1.32 -9.42 -6.64
N GLY A 83 -1.20 -9.87 -5.38
CA GLY A 83 -2.04 -9.36 -4.29
C GLY A 83 -1.92 -7.83 -4.14
N GLY A 84 -0.70 -7.30 -4.24
CA GLY A 84 -0.41 -5.86 -4.26
C GLY A 84 -1.15 -5.12 -5.36
N PHE A 85 -1.06 -5.62 -6.59
CA PHE A 85 -1.80 -5.06 -7.73
C PHE A 85 -3.31 -5.14 -7.54
N CYS A 86 -3.85 -6.25 -7.01
CA CYS A 86 -5.27 -6.35 -6.69
C CYS A 86 -5.71 -5.31 -5.65
N LYS A 87 -4.87 -5.02 -4.64
CA LYS A 87 -5.12 -3.96 -3.64
C LYS A 87 -5.12 -2.57 -4.29
N VAL A 88 -4.16 -2.28 -5.14
CA VAL A 88 -4.07 -1.02 -5.91
C VAL A 88 -5.31 -0.86 -6.79
N LEU A 89 -5.67 -1.90 -7.53
CA LEU A 89 -6.81 -1.88 -8.44
C LEU A 89 -8.14 -1.70 -7.69
N TRP A 90 -8.30 -2.34 -6.53
CA TRP A 90 -9.46 -2.12 -5.66
C TRP A 90 -9.57 -0.65 -5.22
N LYS A 91 -8.46 -0.03 -4.81
CA LYS A 91 -8.45 1.40 -4.46
C LYS A 91 -8.74 2.30 -5.65
N LEU A 92 -8.20 1.97 -6.82
CA LEU A 92 -8.48 2.71 -8.04
C LEU A 92 -9.96 2.65 -8.41
N LEU A 93 -10.58 1.46 -8.33
CA LEU A 93 -12.00 1.28 -8.59
C LEU A 93 -12.89 2.02 -7.59
N LEU A 94 -12.48 2.07 -6.32
CA LEU A 94 -13.14 2.89 -5.30
C LEU A 94 -13.07 4.38 -5.63
N GLY A 95 -11.93 4.88 -6.12
CA GLY A 95 -11.75 6.29 -6.46
C GLY A 95 -12.42 6.73 -7.76
N LEU A 96 -12.85 5.78 -8.60
CA LEU A 96 -13.59 6.04 -9.84
C LEU A 96 -15.11 5.93 -9.66
N ASP A 97 -15.59 5.93 -8.40
CA ASP A 97 -17.00 5.73 -8.00
C ASP A 97 -17.67 4.49 -8.62
N LYS A 98 -16.88 3.46 -8.99
CA LYS A 98 -17.40 2.20 -9.54
C LYS A 98 -17.89 1.23 -8.45
N GLY A 99 -18.00 1.70 -7.21
CA GLY A 99 -18.44 0.94 -6.05
C GLY A 99 -17.38 0.03 -5.43
N ASP A 100 -17.62 -0.37 -4.18
CA ASP A 100 -16.76 -1.31 -3.44
C ASP A 100 -16.90 -2.74 -4.01
N VAL A 101 -15.96 -3.10 -4.89
CA VAL A 101 -15.84 -4.48 -5.38
C VAL A 101 -15.23 -5.35 -4.27
N LYS A 102 -16.08 -5.80 -3.33
CA LYS A 102 -15.73 -6.62 -2.16
C LYS A 102 -14.90 -7.88 -2.49
N VAL A 103 -14.96 -8.36 -3.74
CA VAL A 103 -14.18 -9.48 -4.24
C VAL A 103 -12.68 -9.19 -4.15
N PHE A 104 -12.21 -8.03 -4.63
CA PHE A 104 -10.79 -7.71 -4.58
C PHE A 104 -10.28 -7.54 -3.14
N ASN A 105 -11.10 -6.93 -2.27
CA ASN A 105 -10.77 -6.76 -0.85
C ASN A 105 -10.55 -8.09 -0.11
N LYS A 106 -11.33 -9.12 -0.47
CA LYS A 106 -11.20 -10.46 0.12
C LYS A 106 -10.02 -11.25 -0.43
N VAL A 107 -9.60 -10.99 -1.66
CA VAL A 107 -8.62 -11.82 -2.38
C VAL A 107 -7.18 -11.34 -2.15
N PHE A 108 -6.94 -10.03 -1.99
CA PHE A 108 -5.54 -9.55 -1.87
C PHE A 108 -4.84 -10.02 -0.59
N VAL A 109 -5.54 -10.11 0.56
CA VAL A 109 -4.92 -10.55 1.83
C VAL A 109 -4.48 -12.01 1.77
N PRO A 110 -5.32 -12.98 1.35
CA PRO A 110 -4.89 -14.36 1.15
C PRO A 110 -3.75 -14.51 0.14
N PHE A 111 -3.75 -13.74 -0.96
CA PHE A 111 -2.68 -13.80 -1.97
C PHE A 111 -1.34 -13.33 -1.40
N MET A 112 -1.34 -12.19 -0.70
CA MET A 112 -0.12 -11.70 -0.03
C MET A 112 0.37 -12.65 1.06
N ALA A 113 -0.54 -13.14 1.92
CA ALA A 113 -0.17 -14.06 2.99
C ALA A 113 0.34 -15.40 2.42
N GLY A 114 -0.38 -15.98 1.46
CA GLY A 114 0.01 -17.23 0.79
C GLY A 114 1.34 -17.09 0.08
N GLY A 115 1.55 -16.00 -0.66
CA GLY A 115 2.82 -15.75 -1.34
C GLY A 115 3.99 -15.55 -0.37
N PHE A 116 3.74 -14.93 0.79
CA PHE A 116 4.74 -14.82 1.86
C PHE A 116 5.14 -16.21 2.39
N PHE A 117 4.17 -17.08 2.68
CA PHE A 117 4.46 -18.43 3.13
C PHE A 117 5.19 -19.28 2.09
N ILE A 118 4.84 -19.15 0.80
CA ILE A 118 5.55 -19.82 -0.29
C ILE A 118 7.00 -19.33 -0.39
N THR A 119 7.21 -18.01 -0.31
CA THR A 119 8.56 -17.40 -0.31
C THR A 119 9.39 -17.94 0.86
N LEU A 120 8.79 -17.97 2.06
CA LEU A 120 9.43 -18.49 3.26
C LEU A 120 9.77 -19.99 3.13
N ALA A 121 8.85 -20.80 2.60
CA ALA A 121 9.10 -22.20 2.32
C ALA A 121 10.25 -22.40 1.32
N GLY A 122 10.35 -21.53 0.30
CA GLY A 122 11.47 -21.50 -0.64
C GLY A 122 12.81 -21.24 0.04
N VAL A 123 12.89 -20.23 0.92
CA VAL A 123 14.10 -19.92 1.69
C VAL A 123 14.49 -21.06 2.63
N ILE A 124 13.52 -21.66 3.32
CA ILE A 124 13.75 -22.82 4.20
C ILE A 124 14.26 -24.01 3.40
N PHE A 125 13.62 -24.33 2.27
CA PHE A 125 14.03 -25.42 1.38
C PHE A 125 15.45 -25.19 0.81
N GLY A 126 15.75 -23.96 0.37
CA GLY A 126 17.08 -23.59 -0.09
C GLY A 126 18.17 -23.69 0.99
N THR A 127 17.80 -23.45 2.25
CA THR A 127 18.69 -23.65 3.40
C THR A 127 18.98 -25.13 3.63
N PHE A 128 17.94 -25.98 3.64
CA PHE A 128 18.13 -27.43 3.80
C PHE A 128 18.92 -28.07 2.66
N LYS A 129 18.71 -27.60 1.42
CA LYS A 129 19.46 -28.04 0.24
C LYS A 129 20.85 -27.41 0.12
N LYS A 130 21.23 -26.53 1.05
CA LYS A 130 22.51 -25.78 1.04
C LYS A 130 22.73 -24.95 -0.23
N THR A 131 21.65 -24.61 -0.94
CA THR A 131 21.68 -23.71 -2.10
C THR A 131 21.93 -22.27 -1.66
N ILE A 132 21.46 -21.91 -0.46
CA ILE A 132 21.62 -20.56 0.11
C ILE A 132 22.88 -20.51 0.99
N CYS A 133 23.84 -19.68 0.61
CA CYS A 133 25.00 -19.36 1.44
C CYS A 133 24.70 -18.19 2.37
N TRP A 134 24.26 -18.49 3.59
CA TRP A 134 23.89 -17.47 4.59
C TRP A 134 25.02 -16.50 4.94
N ALA A 135 26.28 -16.95 4.93
CA ALA A 135 27.43 -16.09 5.19
C ALA A 135 27.58 -15.01 4.09
N SER A 136 27.44 -15.40 2.82
CA SER A 136 27.50 -14.45 1.70
C SER A 136 26.28 -13.52 1.67
N ALA A 137 25.10 -14.08 1.94
CA ALA A 137 23.86 -13.30 2.06
C ALA A 137 23.98 -12.19 3.13
N LEU A 138 24.41 -12.55 4.34
CA LEU A 138 24.59 -11.60 5.44
C LEU A 138 25.67 -10.56 5.14
N LYS A 139 26.81 -10.99 4.56
CA LYS A 139 27.87 -10.06 4.14
C LYS A 139 27.37 -9.06 3.09
N SER A 140 26.51 -9.52 2.17
CA SER A 140 25.95 -8.68 1.12
C SER A 140 24.97 -7.65 1.68
N VAL A 141 24.07 -8.08 2.58
CA VAL A 141 23.07 -7.21 3.22
C VAL A 141 23.71 -6.22 4.20
N THR A 142 24.82 -6.58 4.84
CA THR A 142 25.59 -5.70 5.74
C THR A 142 26.66 -4.86 5.02
N SER A 143 26.79 -4.99 3.70
CA SER A 143 27.74 -4.19 2.94
C SER A 143 27.32 -2.72 2.87
N ILE A 144 28.30 -1.81 2.80
CA ILE A 144 28.05 -0.39 2.59
C ILE A 144 27.88 -0.16 1.07
N PRO A 145 26.82 0.55 0.61
CA PRO A 145 25.84 1.32 1.39
C PRO A 145 24.55 0.56 1.77
N ALA A 146 24.37 -0.69 1.33
CA ALA A 146 23.14 -1.48 1.51
C ALA A 146 22.60 -1.49 2.95
N VAL A 147 23.49 -1.62 3.94
CA VAL A 147 23.12 -1.69 5.36
C VAL A 147 22.32 -0.46 5.82
N PHE A 148 22.67 0.75 5.34
CA PHE A 148 21.95 1.97 5.71
C PHE A 148 20.52 1.96 5.17
N PHE A 149 20.36 1.53 3.92
CA PHE A 149 19.05 1.40 3.29
C PHE A 149 18.17 0.35 3.98
N PHE A 150 18.73 -0.81 4.35
CA PHE A 150 17.98 -1.80 5.12
C PHE A 150 17.55 -1.29 6.49
N ILE A 151 18.45 -0.62 7.24
CA ILE A 151 18.11 -0.03 8.54
C ILE A 151 16.95 0.98 8.39
N LEU A 152 17.05 1.92 7.43
CA LEU A 152 15.99 2.90 7.18
C LEU A 152 14.67 2.23 6.77
N GLY A 153 14.74 1.19 5.94
CA GLY A 153 13.58 0.41 5.53
C GLY A 153 12.88 -0.28 6.70
N PHE A 154 13.64 -0.95 7.57
CA PHE A 154 13.09 -1.61 8.76
C PHE A 154 12.56 -0.63 9.80
N ILE A 155 13.20 0.53 9.99
CA ILE A 155 12.67 1.62 10.83
C ILE A 155 11.33 2.09 10.27
N GLY A 156 11.22 2.28 8.95
CA GLY A 156 9.97 2.64 8.28
C GLY A 156 8.86 1.61 8.50
N MET A 157 9.16 0.31 8.35
CA MET A 157 8.19 -0.76 8.64
C MET A 157 7.78 -0.81 10.11
N GLY A 158 8.73 -0.66 11.03
CA GLY A 158 8.45 -0.60 12.47
C GLY A 158 7.56 0.59 12.83
N PHE A 159 7.85 1.77 12.29
CA PHE A 159 7.01 2.96 12.44
C PHE A 159 5.60 2.70 11.90
N MET A 160 5.44 2.08 10.72
CA MET A 160 4.13 1.75 10.15
C MET A 160 3.31 0.83 11.07
N ILE A 161 3.94 -0.18 11.68
CA ILE A 161 3.28 -1.10 12.63
C ILE A 161 2.83 -0.35 13.88
N LEU A 162 3.69 0.47 14.48
CA LEU A 162 3.37 1.27 15.66
C LEU A 162 2.27 2.30 15.35
N TYR A 163 2.37 2.97 14.20
CA TYR A 163 1.39 3.94 13.72
C TYR A 163 0.02 3.28 13.51
N ARG A 164 -0.02 2.08 12.94
CA ARG A 164 -1.27 1.31 12.76
C ARG A 164 -1.84 0.79 14.09
N LYS A 165 -1.01 0.46 15.08
CA LYS A 165 -1.48 0.08 16.42
C LYS A 165 -2.02 1.25 17.23
N LYS A 166 -1.52 2.47 16.98
CA LYS A 166 -1.90 3.68 17.71
C LYS A 166 -3.31 4.18 17.38
N TYR A 167 -3.81 3.92 16.16
CA TYR A 167 -5.12 4.40 15.73
C TYR A 167 -6.02 3.24 15.31
N ASP A 168 -7.30 3.32 15.70
CA ASP A 168 -8.29 2.31 15.32
C ASP A 168 -8.58 2.32 13.82
N ARG A 169 -9.06 1.16 13.34
CA ARG A 169 -9.38 0.93 11.92
C ARG A 169 -10.37 1.95 11.36
N GLU A 170 -11.31 2.40 12.19
CA GLU A 170 -12.31 3.41 11.81
C GLU A 170 -11.68 4.78 11.60
N THR A 171 -10.77 5.19 12.49
CA THR A 171 -10.03 6.45 12.38
C THR A 171 -9.17 6.50 11.13
N PHE A 172 -8.59 5.36 10.70
CA PHE A 172 -7.83 5.28 9.45
C PHE A 172 -8.70 5.38 8.19
N ARG A 173 -10.00 5.06 8.29
CA ARG A 173 -10.94 5.10 7.17
C ARG A 173 -11.54 6.48 6.98
N THR A 174 -11.72 7.23 8.07
CA THR A 174 -12.33 8.57 8.04
C THR A 174 -11.30 9.70 7.89
N ASP A 175 -10.04 9.47 8.27
CA ASP A 175 -8.99 10.49 8.23
C ASP A 175 -8.01 10.26 7.06
N ALA A 176 -8.22 11.02 5.98
CA ALA A 176 -7.41 10.95 4.77
C ALA A 176 -5.91 11.24 5.02
N LYS A 177 -5.59 12.16 5.94
CA LYS A 177 -4.20 12.54 6.25
C LYS A 177 -3.44 11.36 6.85
N LYS A 178 -4.07 10.63 7.78
CA LYS A 178 -3.47 9.44 8.39
C LYS A 178 -3.24 8.33 7.38
N ASN A 179 -4.18 8.14 6.46
CA ASN A 179 -4.03 7.16 5.40
C ASN A 179 -2.83 7.54 4.51
N TRP A 180 -2.74 8.79 4.04
CA TRP A 180 -1.58 9.29 3.28
C TRP A 180 -0.23 9.08 3.98
N ILE A 181 -0.15 9.38 5.29
CA ILE A 181 1.07 9.14 6.07
C ILE A 181 1.47 7.67 6.03
N ALA A 182 0.52 6.74 6.18
CA ALA A 182 0.80 5.31 6.10
C ALA A 182 1.27 4.88 4.71
N GLN A 183 0.74 5.48 3.64
CA GLN A 183 1.15 5.19 2.26
C GLN A 183 2.56 5.69 1.96
N PHE A 184 2.86 6.93 2.33
CA PHE A 184 4.22 7.48 2.19
C PHE A 184 5.23 6.71 3.03
N THR A 185 4.85 6.31 4.24
CA THR A 185 5.69 5.44 5.08
C THR A 185 5.97 4.11 4.38
N ASN A 186 4.94 3.47 3.81
CA ASN A 186 5.11 2.21 3.09
C ASN A 186 5.97 2.38 1.83
N LEU A 187 5.74 3.45 1.06
CA LEU A 187 6.56 3.81 -0.10
C LEU A 187 8.02 4.00 0.28
N PHE A 188 8.29 4.79 1.32
CA PHE A 188 9.64 5.00 1.84
C PHE A 188 10.27 3.69 2.29
N ALA A 189 9.57 2.91 3.12
CA ALA A 189 10.10 1.66 3.65
C ALA A 189 10.42 0.64 2.54
N GLN A 190 9.50 0.40 1.61
CA GLN A 190 9.72 -0.55 0.52
C GLN A 190 10.75 -0.04 -0.49
N GLY A 191 10.80 1.28 -0.74
CA GLY A 191 11.84 1.90 -1.56
C GLY A 191 13.24 1.73 -0.95
N MET A 192 13.39 1.95 0.36
CA MET A 192 14.66 1.75 1.05
C MET A 192 15.06 0.27 1.06
N ILE A 193 14.15 -0.67 1.28
CA ILE A 193 14.45 -2.10 1.19
C ILE A 193 14.91 -2.49 -0.22
N PHE A 194 14.24 -1.98 -1.25
CA PHE A 194 14.61 -2.23 -2.64
C PHE A 194 16.01 -1.69 -2.96
N LEU A 195 16.33 -0.46 -2.54
CA LEU A 195 17.69 0.09 -2.66
C LEU A 195 18.69 -0.74 -1.88
N GLY A 196 18.33 -1.23 -0.69
CA GLY A 196 19.14 -2.17 0.09
C GLY A 196 19.51 -3.40 -0.72
N PHE A 197 18.54 -4.04 -1.39
CA PHE A 197 18.80 -5.18 -2.26
C PHE A 197 19.59 -4.81 -3.51
N LEU A 198 19.35 -3.65 -4.10
CA LEU A 198 20.06 -3.19 -5.30
C LEU A 198 21.56 -2.94 -5.02
N PHE A 199 21.88 -2.38 -3.85
CA PHE A 199 23.25 -2.10 -3.44
C PHE A 199 23.91 -3.25 -2.68
N ALA A 200 23.14 -4.24 -2.22
CA ALA A 200 23.71 -5.45 -1.66
C ALA A 200 24.48 -6.17 -2.76
N LYS A 201 25.76 -6.48 -2.50
CA LYS A 201 26.64 -7.17 -3.45
C LYS A 201 26.28 -8.66 -3.60
N LEU A 202 25.00 -8.97 -3.84
CA LEU A 202 24.46 -10.32 -3.89
C LEU A 202 24.91 -11.10 -5.15
N PHE A 203 25.48 -10.42 -6.15
CA PHE A 203 25.95 -11.01 -7.41
C PHE A 203 27.48 -11.21 -7.47
N LYS A 204 28.19 -11.22 -6.33
CA LYS A 204 29.65 -11.42 -6.27
C LYS A 204 30.05 -12.67 -5.53
#